data_AF-A0A938RVD9-F1
#
_entry.id   AF-A0A938RVD9-F1
#
_cell.length_a   1.000
_cell.length_b   1.000
_cell.length_c   1.000
_cell.angle_alpha   90.00
_cell.angle_beta   90.00
_cell.angle_gamma   90.00
#
_symmetry.space_group_name_H-M   'P 1'
#
loop_
_entity.id
_entity.type
_entity.pdbx_description
1 polymer ?
#
loop_
_entity_poly.entity_id
_entity_poly.type
_entity_poly.pdbx_seq_one_letter_code
_entity_poly.pdbx_strand_id
1 'polypeptide(L)'
;MAALGIALSVLIGVALGFFGGGGSILTVPLLVYVFALDPKQAIASSLLIVAAASVSGAIQHWRLGNVELRTALTFGAAGMAGAHLGGRASAYLDGTLLLVLFAAMMIITALAMWRGRRVPKAAVLGQRSLAPLLAQGFGVGLFTGLVGAGGGFLIVPALALWAGLPLPAAVGTSLVVIVLNTLAGFSGYAGHVRLDYPLVAAVGACAIAGSFVGTYLAHRVNPAALRRAFAGFVLAMATLILVREVDTWIATARSALPASVPQLVFALAVLAIGIATGRVYRTSATNPVADTAFEQGAGI
;
A
#
# COMPACT_ATOMS: atom_id res chain seq x y z
N MET A 1 -9.96 -15.91 15.33
CA MET A 1 -9.29 -15.62 14.04
C MET A 1 -10.27 -15.68 12.87
N ALA A 2 -10.91 -16.83 12.59
CA ALA A 2 -11.81 -16.99 11.44
C ALA A 2 -13.00 -16.00 11.40
N ALA A 3 -13.71 -15.79 12.51
CA ALA A 3 -14.84 -14.85 12.56
C ALA A 3 -14.45 -13.39 12.30
N LEU A 4 -13.27 -12.97 12.80
CA LEU A 4 -12.70 -11.63 12.55
C LEU A 4 -12.30 -11.46 11.08
N GLY A 5 -11.67 -12.48 10.49
CA GLY A 5 -11.30 -12.49 9.07
C GLY A 5 -12.52 -12.41 8.14
N ILE A 6 -13.61 -13.10 8.48
CA ILE A 6 -14.87 -13.05 7.73
C ILE A 6 -15.52 -11.67 7.86
N ALA A 7 -15.63 -11.12 9.08
CA ALA A 7 -16.21 -9.80 9.30
C ALA A 7 -15.44 -8.69 8.56
N LEU A 8 -14.11 -8.75 8.58
CA LEU A 8 -13.26 -7.83 7.82
C LEU A 8 -13.41 -8.04 6.31
N SER A 9 -13.52 -9.28 5.82
CA SER A 9 -13.76 -9.56 4.40
C SER A 9 -15.08 -8.98 3.89
N VAL A 10 -16.12 -9.00 4.72
CA VAL A 10 -17.41 -8.34 4.42
C VAL A 10 -17.24 -6.82 4.39
N LEU A 11 -16.51 -6.24 5.35
CA LEU A 11 -16.20 -4.80 5.36
C LEU A 11 -15.43 -4.37 4.10
N ILE A 12 -14.51 -5.21 3.62
CA ILE A 12 -13.78 -5.02 2.36
C ILE A 12 -14.73 -5.04 1.17
N GLY A 13 -15.62 -6.03 1.11
CA GLY A 13 -16.65 -6.11 0.06
C GLY A 13 -17.55 -4.86 0.06
N VAL A 14 -17.96 -4.41 1.24
CA VAL A 14 -18.75 -3.17 1.40
C VAL A 14 -17.95 -1.96 0.89
N ALA A 15 -16.68 -1.81 1.27
CA ALA A 15 -15.81 -0.75 0.74
C ALA A 15 -15.59 -0.87 -0.78
N LEU A 16 -15.52 -2.08 -1.33
CA LEU A 16 -15.44 -2.35 -2.76
C LEU A 16 -16.69 -1.85 -3.50
N GLY A 17 -17.89 -2.18 -2.98
CA GLY A 17 -19.16 -1.72 -3.56
C GLY A 17 -19.35 -0.21 -3.47
N PHE A 18 -18.89 0.43 -2.40
CA PHE A 18 -19.01 1.88 -2.22
C PHE A 18 -18.14 2.72 -3.17
N PHE A 19 -16.90 2.31 -3.41
CA PHE A 19 -15.93 3.08 -4.19
C PHE A 19 -15.67 2.50 -5.58
N GLY A 20 -16.36 1.42 -5.96
CA GLY A 20 -16.17 0.68 -7.21
C GLY A 20 -14.72 0.23 -7.46
N GLY A 21 -13.97 -0.03 -6.38
CA GLY A 21 -12.55 -0.37 -6.47
C GLY A 21 -11.67 0.12 -5.32
N GLY A 22 -12.20 0.87 -4.35
CA GLY A 22 -11.44 1.30 -3.17
C GLY A 22 -11.18 0.16 -2.16
N GLY A 23 -12.11 -0.79 -2.01
CA GLY A 23 -11.96 -1.90 -1.06
C GLY A 23 -10.79 -2.85 -1.37
N SER A 24 -10.29 -2.90 -2.60
CA SER A 24 -9.14 -3.74 -2.99
C SER A 24 -7.84 -3.37 -2.29
N ILE A 25 -7.72 -2.12 -1.82
CA ILE A 25 -6.61 -1.65 -0.98
C ILE A 25 -6.54 -2.39 0.35
N LEU A 26 -7.65 -2.97 0.81
CA LEU A 26 -7.73 -3.59 2.12
C LEU A 26 -7.50 -5.09 2.05
N THR A 27 -7.62 -5.68 0.86
CA THR A 27 -7.45 -7.11 0.66
C THR A 27 -6.03 -7.56 0.96
N VAL A 28 -5.01 -6.82 0.50
CA VAL A 28 -3.60 -7.19 0.77
C VAL A 28 -3.27 -7.16 2.27
N PRO A 29 -3.53 -6.06 3.02
CA PRO A 29 -3.27 -6.05 4.46
C PRO A 29 -4.08 -7.08 5.24
N LEU A 30 -5.33 -7.34 4.84
CA LEU A 30 -6.13 -8.38 5.49
C LEU A 30 -5.45 -9.75 5.35
N LEU A 31 -5.03 -10.09 4.13
CA LEU A 31 -4.37 -11.36 3.83
C LEU A 31 -3.02 -11.50 4.55
N VAL A 32 -2.23 -10.42 4.61
CA VAL A 32 -0.93 -10.44 5.31
C VAL A 32 -1.11 -10.49 6.83
N TYR A 33 -1.88 -9.59 7.42
CA TYR A 33 -1.88 -9.43 8.89
C TYR A 33 -2.92 -10.28 9.62
N VAL A 34 -4.03 -10.66 8.97
CA VAL A 34 -5.08 -11.47 9.62
C VAL A 34 -4.97 -12.93 9.24
N PHE A 35 -4.70 -13.22 7.95
CA PHE A 35 -4.50 -14.58 7.48
C PHE A 35 -3.03 -15.03 7.48
N ALA A 36 -2.11 -14.15 7.92
CA ALA A 36 -0.69 -14.46 8.08
C ALA A 36 -0.02 -14.99 6.79
N LEU A 37 -0.50 -14.55 5.62
CA LEU A 37 0.09 -14.94 4.33
C LEU A 37 1.37 -14.16 4.06
N ASP A 38 2.31 -14.81 3.37
CA ASP A 38 3.46 -14.12 2.80
C ASP A 38 3.03 -12.97 1.88
N PRO A 39 3.74 -11.82 1.86
CA PRO A 39 3.33 -10.65 1.07
C PRO A 39 3.09 -10.96 -0.41
N LYS A 40 3.95 -11.78 -1.03
CA LYS A 40 3.79 -12.19 -2.44
C LYS A 40 2.55 -13.05 -2.65
N GLN A 41 2.25 -13.96 -1.72
CA GLN A 41 1.03 -14.79 -1.76
C GLN A 41 -0.23 -13.94 -1.55
N ALA A 42 -0.20 -13.00 -0.61
CA ALA A 42 -1.29 -12.08 -0.34
C ALA A 42 -1.60 -11.18 -1.56
N ILE A 43 -0.56 -10.66 -2.22
CA ILE A 43 -0.70 -9.83 -3.42
C ILE A 43 -1.25 -10.64 -4.60
N ALA A 44 -0.74 -11.84 -4.84
CA ALA A 44 -1.28 -12.69 -5.91
C ALA A 44 -2.74 -13.10 -5.63
N SER A 45 -3.06 -13.44 -4.38
CA SER A 45 -4.41 -13.80 -3.94
C SER A 45 -5.39 -12.62 -4.04
N SER A 46 -4.94 -11.42 -3.68
CA SER A 46 -5.79 -10.21 -3.74
C SER A 46 -6.18 -9.88 -5.18
N LEU A 47 -5.30 -10.08 -6.16
CA LEU A 47 -5.61 -9.84 -7.57
C LEU A 47 -6.81 -10.68 -8.02
N LEU A 48 -6.87 -11.96 -7.65
CA LEU A 48 -8.02 -12.83 -7.97
C LEU A 48 -9.29 -12.44 -7.22
N ILE A 49 -9.19 -12.20 -5.90
CA ILE A 49 -10.33 -11.79 -5.07
C ILE A 49 -10.95 -10.49 -5.62
N VAL A 50 -10.10 -9.53 -5.98
CA VAL A 50 -10.53 -8.23 -6.49
C VAL A 50 -11.08 -8.36 -7.90
N ALA A 51 -10.51 -9.20 -8.76
CA ALA A 51 -11.08 -9.49 -10.08
C ALA A 51 -12.52 -10.02 -9.93
N ALA A 52 -12.73 -11.01 -9.07
CA ALA A 52 -14.03 -11.63 -8.85
C ALA A 52 -15.07 -10.62 -8.30
N ALA A 53 -14.70 -9.83 -7.28
CA ALA A 53 -15.57 -8.79 -6.74
C ALA A 53 -15.86 -7.69 -7.78
N SER A 54 -14.88 -7.29 -8.59
CA SER A 54 -15.04 -6.23 -9.58
C SER A 54 -15.91 -6.66 -10.76
N VAL A 55 -15.92 -7.94 -11.15
CA VAL A 55 -16.89 -8.48 -12.12
C VAL A 55 -18.31 -8.25 -11.63
N SER A 56 -18.60 -8.55 -10.36
CA SER A 56 -19.95 -8.36 -9.80
C SER A 56 -20.39 -6.90 -9.84
N GLY A 57 -19.51 -5.97 -9.47
CA GLY A 57 -19.77 -4.53 -9.53
C GLY A 57 -19.89 -4.02 -10.97
N ALA A 58 -19.03 -4.49 -11.88
CA ALA A 58 -19.06 -4.10 -13.29
C ALA A 58 -20.40 -4.47 -13.94
N ILE A 59 -20.93 -5.66 -13.66
CA ILE A 59 -22.25 -6.09 -14.14
C ILE A 59 -23.36 -5.16 -13.65
N GLN A 60 -23.32 -4.74 -12.38
CA GLN A 60 -24.31 -3.81 -11.82
C GLN A 60 -24.24 -2.44 -12.51
N HIS A 61 -23.04 -1.87 -12.65
CA HIS A 61 -22.85 -0.58 -13.32
C HIS A 61 -23.15 -0.63 -14.82
N TRP A 62 -22.91 -1.77 -15.48
CA TRP A 62 -23.29 -1.99 -16.86
C TRP A 62 -24.80 -1.90 -17.05
N ARG A 63 -25.57 -2.54 -16.17
CA ARG A 63 -27.05 -2.47 -16.17
C ARG A 63 -27.57 -1.05 -15.94
N LEU A 64 -26.81 -0.22 -15.24
CA LEU A 64 -27.14 1.19 -14.99
C LEU A 64 -26.67 2.15 -16.09
N GLY A 65 -26.07 1.65 -17.18
CA GLY A 65 -25.56 2.50 -18.28
C GLY A 65 -24.31 3.32 -17.92
N ASN A 66 -23.60 2.96 -16.84
CA ASN A 66 -22.47 3.70 -16.30
C ASN A 66 -21.10 3.17 -16.78
N VAL A 67 -21.03 2.50 -17.93
CA VAL A 67 -19.79 1.87 -18.42
C VAL A 67 -19.44 2.39 -19.81
N GLU A 68 -18.33 3.13 -19.91
CA GLU A 68 -17.79 3.61 -21.18
C GLU A 68 -16.80 2.60 -21.74
N LEU A 69 -17.30 1.63 -22.50
CA LEU A 69 -16.52 0.48 -22.96
C LEU A 69 -15.29 0.88 -23.80
N ARG A 70 -15.39 1.93 -24.63
CA ARG A 70 -14.26 2.41 -25.43
C ARG A 70 -13.09 2.87 -24.55
N THR A 71 -13.38 3.63 -23.50
CA THR A 71 -12.37 4.08 -22.54
C THR A 71 -11.87 2.92 -21.69
N ALA A 72 -12.75 2.03 -21.25
CA ALA A 72 -12.36 0.84 -20.49
C ALA A 72 -11.39 -0.04 -21.27
N LEU A 73 -11.65 -0.31 -22.56
CA LEU A 73 -10.82 -1.18 -23.38
C LEU A 73 -9.49 -0.51 -23.77
N THR A 74 -9.50 0.79 -24.12
CA THR A 74 -8.25 1.50 -24.49
C THR A 74 -7.32 1.68 -23.29
N PHE A 75 -7.86 2.17 -22.16
CA PHE A 75 -7.09 2.32 -20.92
C PHE A 75 -6.72 0.94 -20.34
N GLY A 76 -7.66 0.00 -20.35
CA GLY A 76 -7.48 -1.36 -19.85
C GLY A 76 -6.47 -2.16 -20.65
N ALA A 77 -6.43 -2.07 -21.97
CA ALA A 77 -5.43 -2.79 -22.78
C ALA A 77 -3.99 -2.32 -22.45
N ALA A 78 -3.78 -1.01 -22.35
CA ALA A 78 -2.49 -0.49 -21.90
C ALA A 78 -2.18 -0.91 -20.45
N GLY A 79 -3.20 -0.87 -19.59
CA GLY A 79 -3.10 -1.32 -18.20
C GLY A 79 -2.79 -2.80 -18.05
N MET A 80 -3.28 -3.68 -18.92
CA MET A 80 -2.98 -5.10 -18.91
C MET A 80 -1.50 -5.34 -19.18
N ALA A 81 -0.92 -4.66 -20.17
CA ALA A 81 0.51 -4.74 -20.45
C ALA A 81 1.34 -4.28 -19.24
N GLY A 82 0.99 -3.13 -18.65
CA GLY A 82 1.62 -2.64 -17.44
C GLY A 82 1.49 -3.64 -16.28
N ALA A 83 0.28 -4.13 -16.01
CA ALA A 83 0.01 -5.02 -14.89
C ALA A 83 0.73 -6.35 -15.01
N HIS A 84 0.75 -6.94 -16.19
CA HIS A 84 1.49 -8.17 -16.43
C HIS A 84 2.99 -7.98 -16.18
N LEU A 85 3.57 -6.88 -16.71
CA LEU A 85 4.98 -6.54 -16.44
C LEU A 85 5.24 -6.26 -14.97
N GLY A 86 4.31 -5.59 -14.28
CA GLY A 86 4.42 -5.31 -12.85
C GLY A 86 4.37 -6.59 -12.01
N GLY A 87 3.49 -7.53 -12.36
CA GLY A 87 3.41 -8.83 -11.71
C GLY A 87 4.62 -9.73 -12.00
N ARG A 88 5.30 -9.54 -13.14
CA ARG A 88 6.60 -10.18 -13.38
C ARG A 88 7.74 -9.51 -12.63
N ALA A 89 7.76 -8.18 -12.61
CA ALA A 89 8.78 -7.40 -11.91
C ALA A 89 8.78 -7.67 -10.39
N SER A 90 7.61 -7.95 -9.80
CA SER A 90 7.48 -8.28 -8.39
C SER A 90 8.23 -9.56 -7.96
N ALA A 91 8.53 -10.46 -8.91
CA ALA A 91 9.35 -11.64 -8.63
C ALA A 91 10.74 -11.25 -8.12
N TYR A 92 11.30 -10.16 -8.64
CA TYR A 92 12.64 -9.64 -8.31
C TYR A 92 12.68 -8.73 -7.07
N LEU A 93 11.52 -8.43 -6.48
CA LEU A 93 11.42 -7.53 -5.35
C LEU A 93 11.10 -8.33 -4.08
N ASP A 94 11.63 -7.87 -2.95
CA ASP A 94 11.34 -8.47 -1.65
C ASP A 94 9.93 -8.12 -1.18
N GLY A 95 9.30 -9.01 -0.41
CA GLY A 95 7.94 -8.84 0.07
C GLY A 95 7.74 -7.55 0.88
N THR A 96 8.74 -7.17 1.69
CA THR A 96 8.70 -5.92 2.44
C THR A 96 8.76 -4.69 1.53
N LEU A 97 9.58 -4.72 0.46
CA LEU A 97 9.62 -3.62 -0.49
C LEU A 97 8.27 -3.47 -1.21
N LEU A 98 7.60 -4.57 -1.56
CA LEU A 98 6.24 -4.54 -2.08
C LEU A 98 5.27 -3.87 -1.10
N LEU A 99 5.33 -4.22 0.20
CA LEU A 99 4.47 -3.61 1.22
C LEU A 99 4.77 -2.13 1.48
N VAL A 100 6.04 -1.71 1.40
CA VAL A 100 6.42 -0.29 1.50
C VAL A 100 5.89 0.48 0.29
N LEU A 101 6.05 -0.06 -0.93
CA LEU A 101 5.48 0.53 -2.15
C LEU A 101 3.95 0.61 -2.06
N PHE A 102 3.32 -0.40 -1.47
CA PHE A 102 1.88 -0.40 -1.17
C PHE A 102 1.49 0.72 -0.23
N ALA A 103 2.15 0.81 0.93
CA ALA A 103 1.87 1.85 1.92
C ALA A 103 2.06 3.25 1.34
N ALA A 104 3.15 3.47 0.58
CA ALA A 104 3.40 4.73 -0.11
C ALA A 104 2.24 5.09 -1.07
N MET A 105 1.79 4.12 -1.87
CA MET A 105 0.67 4.31 -2.79
C MET A 105 -0.65 4.58 -2.05
N MET A 106 -0.90 3.91 -0.92
CA MET A 106 -2.06 4.19 -0.07
C MET A 106 -2.04 5.61 0.51
N ILE A 107 -0.89 6.11 0.97
CA ILE A 107 -0.73 7.48 1.48
C ILE A 107 -1.04 8.48 0.38
N ILE A 108 -0.42 8.34 -0.80
CA ILE A 108 -0.63 9.24 -1.94
C ILE A 108 -2.13 9.34 -2.26
N THR A 109 -2.81 8.21 -2.24
CA THR A 109 -4.25 8.10 -2.52
C THR A 109 -5.10 8.74 -1.45
N ALA A 110 -4.84 8.41 -0.19
CA ALA A 110 -5.57 8.97 0.95
C ALA A 110 -5.45 10.50 0.95
N LEU A 111 -4.26 11.03 0.70
CA LEU A 111 -4.02 12.47 0.60
C LEU A 111 -4.73 13.10 -0.61
N ALA A 112 -4.73 12.42 -1.77
CA ALA A 112 -5.45 12.89 -2.95
C ALA A 112 -6.97 12.95 -2.71
N MET A 113 -7.53 11.95 -2.02
CA MET A 113 -8.94 11.92 -1.60
C MET A 113 -9.23 12.98 -0.54
N TRP A 114 -8.33 13.21 0.42
CA TRP A 114 -8.52 14.21 1.47
C TRP A 114 -8.59 15.64 0.90
N ARG A 115 -7.72 15.97 -0.06
CA ARG A 115 -7.58 17.31 -0.65
C ARG A 115 -8.80 17.83 -1.42
N GLY A 116 -9.85 17.03 -1.61
CA GLY A 116 -11.14 17.54 -2.08
C GLY A 116 -11.08 18.26 -3.44
N ARG A 117 -10.31 17.76 -4.41
CA ARG A 117 -10.28 18.35 -5.75
C ARG A 117 -11.69 18.36 -6.32
N ARG A 118 -12.17 19.56 -6.69
CA ARG A 118 -13.36 19.74 -7.51
C ARG A 118 -13.12 18.98 -8.82
N VAL A 119 -13.93 17.96 -9.09
CA VAL A 119 -13.91 17.26 -10.39
C VAL A 119 -14.21 18.33 -11.44
N PRO A 120 -13.31 18.58 -12.41
CA PRO A 120 -13.57 19.52 -13.49
C PRO A 120 -14.87 19.13 -14.20
N LYS A 121 -15.70 20.10 -14.62
CA LYS A 121 -16.87 19.82 -15.48
C LYS A 121 -16.40 18.97 -16.67
N ALA A 122 -17.12 17.87 -16.94
CA ALA A 122 -16.75 16.84 -17.90
C ALA A 122 -16.16 17.44 -19.19
N ALA A 123 -14.90 17.13 -19.46
CA ALA A 123 -14.25 17.54 -20.70
C ALA A 123 -14.82 16.71 -21.87
N VAL A 124 -15.28 17.38 -22.92
CA VAL A 124 -15.91 16.79 -24.13
C VAL A 124 -15.10 15.58 -24.63
N LEU A 125 -15.78 14.43 -24.78
CA LEU A 125 -15.22 13.11 -25.08
C LEU A 125 -14.55 12.97 -26.48
N GLY A 126 -14.48 14.04 -27.28
CA GLY A 126 -14.17 13.98 -28.71
C GLY A 126 -12.76 14.41 -29.14
N GLN A 127 -11.91 14.96 -28.27
CA GLN A 127 -10.62 15.57 -28.68
C GLN A 127 -9.40 15.07 -27.88
N ARG A 128 -9.45 13.86 -27.29
CA ARG A 128 -8.33 13.40 -26.46
C ARG A 128 -7.29 12.66 -27.29
N SER A 129 -6.03 13.06 -27.11
CA SER A 129 -4.90 12.29 -27.61
C SER A 129 -4.87 10.92 -26.93
N LEU A 130 -4.74 9.87 -27.73
CA LEU A 130 -4.69 8.48 -27.28
C LEU A 130 -3.48 8.23 -26.37
N ALA A 131 -2.36 8.91 -26.66
CA ALA A 131 -1.07 8.72 -25.99
C ALA A 131 -1.10 8.90 -24.46
N PRO A 132 -1.60 10.01 -23.88
CA PRO A 132 -1.69 10.15 -22.43
C PRO A 132 -2.60 9.09 -21.80
N LEU A 133 -3.72 8.73 -22.42
CA LEU A 133 -4.61 7.70 -21.88
C LEU A 133 -3.91 6.33 -21.78
N LEU A 134 -3.15 5.96 -22.82
CA LEU A 134 -2.37 4.72 -22.83
C LEU A 134 -1.23 4.76 -21.80
N ALA A 135 -0.48 5.86 -21.72
CA ALA A 135 0.61 6.00 -20.75
C ALA A 135 0.10 5.90 -19.29
N GLN A 136 -1.04 6.52 -19.01
CA GLN A 136 -1.69 6.47 -17.70
C GLN A 136 -2.23 5.06 -17.41
N GLY A 137 -2.88 4.42 -18.40
CA GLY A 137 -3.33 3.04 -18.32
C GLY A 137 -2.18 2.12 -17.96
N PHE A 138 -1.09 2.19 -18.72
CA PHE A 138 0.12 1.41 -18.48
C PHE A 138 0.70 1.63 -17.09
N GLY A 139 0.91 2.89 -16.67
CA GLY A 139 1.48 3.20 -15.36
C GLY A 139 0.61 2.69 -14.21
N VAL A 140 -0.69 2.94 -14.27
CA VAL A 140 -1.64 2.44 -13.25
C VAL A 140 -1.68 0.91 -13.26
N GLY A 141 -1.64 0.29 -14.43
CA GLY A 141 -1.51 -1.16 -14.60
C GLY A 141 -0.26 -1.69 -13.91
N LEU A 142 0.90 -1.11 -14.18
CA LEU A 142 2.20 -1.50 -13.61
C LEU A 142 2.17 -1.51 -12.08
N PHE A 143 1.66 -0.45 -11.46
CA PHE A 143 1.47 -0.40 -10.02
C PHE A 143 0.43 -1.39 -9.51
N THR A 144 -0.64 -1.63 -10.27
CA THR A 144 -1.65 -2.63 -9.91
C THR A 144 -1.04 -4.04 -9.85
N GLY A 145 -0.22 -4.39 -10.85
CA GLY A 145 0.48 -5.67 -10.90
C GLY A 145 1.58 -5.81 -9.84
N LEU A 146 2.39 -4.78 -9.64
CA LEU A 146 3.46 -4.80 -8.63
C LEU A 146 2.93 -5.02 -7.22
N VAL A 147 1.81 -4.38 -6.90
CA VAL A 147 1.40 -4.21 -5.50
C VAL A 147 0.07 -4.86 -5.14
N GLY A 148 -0.63 -5.48 -6.09
CA GLY A 148 -1.85 -6.26 -5.81
C GLY A 148 -3.07 -5.45 -5.37
N ALA A 149 -2.99 -4.13 -5.43
CA ALA A 149 -3.98 -3.23 -4.84
C ALA A 149 -5.28 -3.12 -5.66
N GLY A 150 -5.39 -3.82 -6.80
CA GLY A 150 -6.52 -3.70 -7.72
C GLY A 150 -6.61 -2.38 -8.48
N GLY A 151 -5.83 -1.36 -8.12
CA GLY A 151 -5.74 -0.09 -8.82
C GLY A 151 -6.98 0.81 -8.76
N GLY A 152 -8.12 0.34 -8.25
CA GLY A 152 -9.41 1.05 -8.39
C GLY A 152 -9.41 2.48 -7.85
N PHE A 153 -8.69 2.72 -6.76
CA PHE A 153 -8.51 4.05 -6.19
C PHE A 153 -7.61 5.00 -7.00
N LEU A 154 -6.77 4.48 -7.91
CA LEU A 154 -6.02 5.28 -8.90
C LEU A 154 -6.80 5.42 -10.20
N ILE A 155 -7.47 4.35 -10.61
CA ILE A 155 -8.22 4.28 -11.88
C ILE A 155 -9.41 5.23 -11.84
N VAL A 156 -10.20 5.27 -10.75
CA VAL A 156 -11.37 6.15 -10.66
C VAL A 156 -10.97 7.63 -10.79
N PRO A 157 -9.99 8.16 -10.04
CA PRO A 157 -9.54 9.54 -10.23
C PRO A 157 -8.89 9.79 -11.59
N ALA A 158 -8.12 8.84 -12.14
CA ALA A 158 -7.54 9.00 -13.47
C ALA A 158 -8.64 9.11 -14.54
N LEU A 159 -9.66 8.27 -14.47
CA LEU A 159 -10.78 8.31 -15.39
C LEU A 159 -11.67 9.55 -15.20
N ALA A 160 -11.90 9.98 -13.96
CA ALA A 160 -12.72 11.15 -13.68
C ALA A 160 -12.01 12.48 -14.02
N LEU A 161 -10.72 12.60 -13.71
CA LEU A 161 -9.96 13.85 -13.89
C LEU A 161 -9.32 13.95 -15.27
N TRP A 162 -8.73 12.85 -15.76
CA TRP A 162 -7.93 12.85 -16.99
C TRP A 162 -8.74 12.34 -18.18
N ALA A 163 -9.57 11.30 -17.96
CA ALA A 163 -10.57 10.89 -18.94
C ALA A 163 -11.92 11.64 -18.79
N GLY A 164 -12.01 12.63 -17.92
CA GLY A 164 -13.15 13.56 -17.79
C GLY A 164 -14.52 12.88 -17.73
N LEU A 165 -14.58 11.63 -17.29
CA LEU A 165 -15.82 10.87 -17.20
C LEU A 165 -16.64 11.40 -16.02
N PRO A 166 -17.98 11.46 -16.13
CA PRO A 166 -18.82 11.72 -14.97
C PRO A 166 -18.57 10.64 -13.93
N LEU A 167 -18.61 10.99 -12.64
CA LEU A 167 -18.18 10.10 -11.56
C LEU A 167 -18.86 8.70 -11.60
N PRO A 168 -20.17 8.56 -11.85
CA PRO A 168 -20.80 7.25 -11.99
C PRO A 168 -20.21 6.43 -13.14
N ALA A 169 -19.93 7.07 -14.28
CA ALA A 169 -19.31 6.41 -15.43
C ALA A 169 -17.84 6.07 -15.18
N ALA A 170 -17.09 6.94 -14.48
CA ALA A 170 -15.72 6.66 -14.08
C ALA A 170 -15.64 5.44 -13.15
N VAL A 171 -16.57 5.32 -12.21
CA VAL A 171 -16.68 4.18 -11.29
C VAL A 171 -17.00 2.89 -12.07
N GLY A 172 -18.04 2.89 -12.90
CA GLY A 172 -18.40 1.70 -13.69
C GLY A 172 -17.32 1.27 -14.68
N THR A 173 -16.72 2.24 -15.39
CA THR A 173 -15.61 2.01 -16.34
C THR A 173 -14.38 1.48 -15.61
N SER A 174 -14.08 1.98 -14.41
CA SER A 174 -12.95 1.51 -13.61
C SER A 174 -13.09 0.05 -13.22
N LEU A 175 -14.30 -0.44 -12.88
CA LEU A 175 -14.52 -1.83 -12.50
C LEU A 175 -14.13 -2.79 -13.63
N VAL A 176 -14.44 -2.45 -14.88
CA VAL A 176 -13.99 -3.23 -16.05
C VAL A 176 -12.47 -3.20 -16.17
N VAL A 177 -11.84 -2.03 -16.06
CA VAL A 177 -10.37 -1.89 -16.10
C VAL A 177 -9.70 -2.69 -14.97
N ILE A 178 -10.28 -2.66 -13.76
CA ILE A 178 -9.76 -3.42 -12.61
C ILE A 178 -9.77 -4.91 -12.93
N VAL A 179 -10.85 -5.46 -13.48
CA VAL A 179 -10.91 -6.87 -13.90
C VAL A 179 -9.79 -7.19 -14.89
N LEU A 180 -9.64 -6.38 -15.94
CA LEU A 180 -8.60 -6.58 -16.96
C LEU A 180 -7.19 -6.53 -16.36
N ASN A 181 -6.88 -5.49 -15.59
CA ASN A 181 -5.56 -5.29 -15.01
C ASN A 181 -5.23 -6.33 -13.94
N THR A 182 -6.20 -6.75 -13.13
CA THR A 182 -5.96 -7.73 -12.06
C THR A 182 -5.73 -9.13 -12.60
N LEU A 183 -6.48 -9.54 -13.63
CA LEU A 183 -6.23 -10.80 -14.34
C LEU A 183 -4.89 -10.79 -15.06
N ALA A 184 -4.55 -9.69 -15.75
CA ALA A 184 -3.25 -9.55 -16.41
C ALA A 184 -2.10 -9.51 -15.38
N GLY A 185 -2.26 -8.78 -14.28
CA GLY A 185 -1.30 -8.77 -13.18
C GLY A 185 -1.09 -10.15 -12.58
N PHE A 186 -2.18 -10.87 -12.31
CA PHE A 186 -2.14 -12.23 -11.79
C PHE A 186 -1.38 -13.19 -12.72
N SER A 187 -1.56 -13.05 -14.04
CA SER A 187 -0.79 -13.83 -15.00
C SER A 187 0.72 -13.55 -14.95
N GLY A 188 1.15 -12.39 -14.45
CA GLY A 188 2.55 -12.09 -14.16
C GLY A 188 3.10 -12.85 -12.93
N TYR A 189 2.23 -13.24 -11.99
CA TYR A 189 2.54 -14.09 -10.84
C TYR A 189 2.47 -15.59 -11.14
N ALA A 190 1.85 -15.97 -12.26
CA ALA A 190 1.66 -17.35 -12.64
C ALA A 190 3.02 -18.06 -12.76
N GLY A 191 3.19 -19.12 -11.97
CA GLY A 191 4.38 -19.98 -11.99
C GLY A 191 5.43 -19.70 -10.91
N HIS A 192 5.30 -18.64 -10.10
CA HIS A 192 6.26 -18.36 -9.00
C HIS A 192 5.64 -18.15 -7.61
N VAL A 193 4.32 -18.27 -7.47
CA VAL A 193 3.61 -18.19 -6.17
C VAL A 193 2.59 -19.32 -6.06
N ARG A 194 2.51 -19.96 -4.88
CA ARG A 194 1.47 -20.94 -4.55
C ARG A 194 0.29 -20.23 -3.89
N LEU A 195 -0.92 -20.61 -4.27
CA LEU A 195 -2.16 -19.98 -3.79
C LEU A 195 -2.98 -20.99 -2.98
N ASP A 196 -3.54 -20.50 -1.88
CA ASP A 196 -4.59 -21.20 -1.15
C ASP A 196 -5.94 -20.89 -1.82
N TYR A 197 -6.31 -21.71 -2.81
CA TYR A 197 -7.57 -21.56 -3.55
C TYR A 197 -8.82 -21.58 -2.65
N PRO A 198 -8.93 -22.46 -1.63
CA PRO A 198 -10.01 -22.38 -0.65
C PRO A 198 -10.13 -21.02 0.03
N LEU A 199 -9.02 -20.45 0.51
CA LEU A 199 -9.03 -19.13 1.14
C LEU A 199 -9.42 -18.03 0.14
N VAL A 200 -8.84 -18.05 -1.06
CA VAL A 200 -9.16 -17.10 -2.13
C VAL A 200 -10.65 -17.15 -2.48
N ALA A 201 -11.23 -18.35 -2.59
CA ALA A 201 -12.64 -18.54 -2.88
C ALA A 201 -13.53 -18.05 -1.74
N ALA A 202 -13.19 -18.35 -0.48
CA ALA A 202 -13.95 -17.93 0.70
C ALA A 202 -13.95 -16.39 0.86
N VAL A 203 -12.78 -15.77 0.78
CA VAL A 203 -12.64 -14.31 0.86
C VAL A 203 -13.28 -13.64 -0.36
N GLY A 204 -13.11 -14.22 -1.55
CA GLY A 204 -13.76 -13.77 -2.79
C GLY A 204 -15.28 -13.77 -2.69
N ALA A 205 -15.88 -14.84 -2.18
CA ALA A 205 -17.33 -14.95 -1.96
C ALA A 205 -17.83 -13.88 -0.96
N CYS A 206 -17.10 -13.68 0.14
CA CYS A 206 -17.43 -12.63 1.11
C CYS A 206 -17.31 -11.23 0.50
N ALA A 207 -16.30 -10.98 -0.32
CA ALA A 207 -16.09 -9.71 -1.00
C ALA A 207 -17.19 -9.44 -2.04
N ILE A 208 -17.60 -10.45 -2.80
CA ILE A 208 -18.75 -10.37 -3.72
C ILE A 208 -20.03 -10.07 -2.94
N ALA A 209 -20.33 -10.82 -1.87
CA ALA A 209 -21.53 -10.58 -1.06
C ALA A 209 -21.54 -9.17 -0.46
N GLY A 210 -20.41 -8.73 0.09
CA GLY A 210 -20.24 -7.37 0.61
C GLY A 210 -20.37 -6.29 -0.47
N SER A 211 -19.97 -6.57 -1.73
CA SER A 211 -20.07 -5.60 -2.82
C SER A 211 -21.53 -5.24 -3.12
N PHE A 212 -22.45 -6.21 -3.11
CA PHE A 212 -23.88 -5.94 -3.26
C PHE A 212 -24.41 -5.00 -2.18
N VAL A 213 -24.02 -5.25 -0.92
CA VAL A 213 -24.40 -4.42 0.22
C VAL A 213 -23.78 -3.01 0.08
N GLY A 214 -22.51 -2.93 -0.28
CA GLY A 214 -21.79 -1.67 -0.49
C GLY A 214 -22.42 -0.82 -1.59
N THR A 215 -22.73 -1.41 -2.75
CA THR A 215 -23.39 -0.69 -3.86
C THR A 215 -24.78 -0.22 -3.45
N TYR A 216 -25.56 -1.04 -2.73
CA TYR A 216 -26.88 -0.64 -2.25
C TYR A 216 -26.81 0.54 -1.27
N LEU A 217 -25.88 0.51 -0.31
CA LEU A 217 -25.71 1.60 0.66
C LEU A 217 -25.09 2.86 0.04
N ALA A 218 -24.33 2.73 -1.05
CA ALA A 218 -23.67 3.86 -1.74
C ALA A 218 -24.66 4.95 -2.15
N HIS A 219 -25.89 4.58 -2.50
CA HIS A 219 -26.93 5.53 -2.88
C HIS A 219 -27.55 6.30 -1.70
N ARG A 220 -27.34 5.85 -0.45
CA ARG A 220 -27.96 6.44 0.75
C ARG A 220 -27.03 7.32 1.57
N VAL A 221 -25.72 7.35 1.26
CA VAL A 221 -24.71 8.08 2.04
C VAL A 221 -24.16 9.24 1.22
N ASN A 222 -23.92 10.37 1.87
CA ASN A 222 -23.29 11.53 1.21
C ASN A 222 -21.91 11.15 0.64
N PRO A 223 -21.68 11.26 -0.69
CA PRO A 223 -20.42 10.87 -1.33
C PRO A 223 -19.19 11.57 -0.74
N ALA A 224 -19.33 12.82 -0.29
CA ALA A 224 -18.23 13.59 0.29
C ALA A 224 -17.81 13.07 1.67
N ALA A 225 -18.78 12.70 2.51
CA ALA A 225 -18.53 12.17 3.85
C ALA A 225 -17.88 10.78 3.77
N LEU A 226 -18.44 9.92 2.91
CA LEU A 226 -17.92 8.58 2.65
C LEU A 226 -16.48 8.63 2.13
N ARG A 227 -16.19 9.48 1.14
CA ARG A 227 -14.84 9.68 0.60
C ARG A 227 -13.82 10.12 1.66
N ARG A 228 -14.21 10.99 2.60
CA ARG A 228 -13.34 11.41 3.71
C ARG A 228 -13.12 10.30 4.73
N ALA A 229 -14.18 9.57 5.10
CA ALA A 229 -14.08 8.44 6.03
C ALA A 229 -13.14 7.37 5.50
N PHE A 230 -13.27 7.03 4.21
CA PHE A 230 -12.37 6.08 3.56
C PHE A 230 -10.94 6.59 3.44
N ALA A 231 -10.73 7.86 3.09
CA ALA A 231 -9.40 8.46 3.08
C ALA A 231 -8.71 8.36 4.45
N GLY A 232 -9.44 8.67 5.53
CA GLY A 232 -8.93 8.52 6.90
C GLY A 232 -8.58 7.07 7.25
N PHE A 233 -9.44 6.12 6.88
CA PHE A 233 -9.20 4.69 7.11
C PHE A 233 -7.98 4.16 6.34
N VAL A 234 -7.86 4.48 5.05
CA VAL A 234 -6.70 4.10 4.22
C VAL A 234 -5.42 4.71 4.78
N LEU A 235 -5.46 5.96 5.24
CA LEU A 235 -4.31 6.61 5.85
C LEU A 235 -3.89 5.88 7.14
N ALA A 236 -4.84 5.55 8.02
CA ALA A 236 -4.58 4.80 9.24
C ALA A 236 -3.95 3.42 8.95
N MET A 237 -4.48 2.69 7.98
CA MET A 237 -3.91 1.41 7.53
C MET A 237 -2.50 1.61 6.95
N ALA A 238 -2.27 2.65 6.18
CA ALA A 238 -0.95 2.92 5.60
C ALA A 238 0.10 3.20 6.67
N THR A 239 -0.26 4.01 7.67
CA THR A 239 0.58 4.27 8.82
C THR A 239 0.85 2.98 9.61
N LEU A 240 -0.16 2.13 9.81
CA LEU A 240 0.01 0.84 10.49
C LEU A 240 1.00 -0.09 9.77
N ILE A 241 0.86 -0.22 8.44
CA ILE A 241 1.77 -1.02 7.60
C ILE A 241 3.19 -0.46 7.72
N LEU A 242 3.35 0.86 7.57
CA LEU A 242 4.65 1.49 7.58
C LEU A 242 5.35 1.31 8.95
N VAL A 243 4.63 1.50 10.05
CA VAL A 243 5.19 1.29 11.40
C VAL A 243 5.64 -0.16 11.58
N ARG A 244 4.81 -1.13 11.19
CA ARG A 244 5.11 -2.56 11.29
C ARG A 244 6.32 -2.97 10.44
N GLU A 245 6.40 -2.49 9.20
CA GLU A 245 7.51 -2.84 8.30
C GLU A 245 8.81 -2.10 8.64
N VAL A 246 8.72 -0.86 9.16
CA VAL A 246 9.88 -0.09 9.64
C VAL A 246 10.52 -0.78 10.85
N ASP A 247 9.74 -1.32 11.78
CA ASP A 247 10.27 -2.08 12.91
C ASP A 247 11.05 -3.32 12.44
N THR A 248 10.53 -4.02 11.44
CA THR A 248 11.21 -5.18 10.81
C THR A 248 12.50 -4.75 10.10
N TRP A 249 12.49 -3.66 9.33
CA TRP A 249 13.70 -3.11 8.71
C TRP A 249 14.75 -2.68 9.72
N ILE A 250 14.34 -2.02 10.81
CA ILE A 250 15.24 -1.63 11.90
C ILE A 250 15.82 -2.87 12.57
N ALA A 251 15.02 -3.92 12.79
CA ALA A 251 15.50 -5.19 13.36
C ALA A 251 16.50 -5.89 12.44
N THR A 252 16.22 -5.96 11.13
CA THR A 252 17.14 -6.54 10.14
C THR A 252 18.43 -5.72 10.02
N ALA A 253 18.33 -4.39 9.97
CA ALA A 253 19.49 -3.49 9.96
C ALA A 253 20.32 -3.62 11.24
N ARG A 254 19.69 -3.79 12.41
CA ARG A 254 20.37 -4.08 13.67
C ARG A 254 21.09 -5.44 13.66
N SER A 255 20.51 -6.44 13.01
CA SER A 255 21.11 -7.79 12.91
C SER A 255 22.21 -7.91 11.86
N ALA A 256 22.20 -7.05 10.83
CA ALA A 256 23.23 -6.98 9.79
C ALA A 256 24.48 -6.21 10.26
N LEU A 257 24.35 -5.43 11.32
CA LEU A 257 25.47 -4.78 11.99
C LEU A 257 26.25 -5.85 12.80
N PRO A 258 27.58 -5.97 12.62
CA PRO A 258 28.41 -6.84 13.47
C PRO A 258 28.15 -6.52 14.94
N ALA A 259 28.19 -7.52 15.83
CA ALA A 259 27.88 -7.35 17.27
C ALA A 259 28.70 -6.24 17.97
N SER A 260 29.82 -5.83 17.38
CA SER A 260 30.65 -4.70 17.82
C SER A 260 30.06 -3.33 17.50
N VAL A 261 29.23 -3.17 16.46
CA VAL A 261 28.76 -1.84 16.00
C VAL A 261 27.68 -1.24 16.92
N PRO A 262 26.69 -2.00 17.45
CA PRO A 262 25.80 -1.45 18.48
C PRO A 262 26.56 -1.01 19.74
N GLN A 263 27.61 -1.76 20.12
CA GLN A 263 28.46 -1.42 21.26
C GLN A 263 29.34 -0.20 20.97
N LEU A 264 29.82 -0.03 19.73
CA LEU A 264 30.65 1.09 19.31
C LEU A 264 29.83 2.36 19.13
N VAL A 265 28.60 2.26 18.62
CA VAL A 265 27.63 3.38 18.57
C VAL A 265 27.19 3.77 19.98
N PHE A 266 26.95 2.80 20.88
CA PHE A 266 26.66 3.08 22.29
C PHE A 266 27.87 3.71 23.00
N ALA A 267 29.09 3.20 22.79
CA ALA A 267 30.32 3.75 23.34
C ALA A 267 30.60 5.18 22.82
N LEU A 268 30.37 5.44 21.53
CA LEU A 268 30.50 6.77 20.94
C LEU A 268 29.40 7.73 21.42
N ALA A 269 28.17 7.25 21.64
CA ALA A 269 27.10 8.06 22.22
C ALA A 269 27.39 8.40 23.69
N VAL A 270 27.90 7.44 24.48
CA VAL A 270 28.35 7.68 25.87
C VAL A 270 29.54 8.63 25.90
N LEU A 271 30.51 8.49 24.98
CA LEU A 271 31.65 9.40 24.84
C LEU A 271 31.19 10.81 24.46
N ALA A 272 30.29 10.94 23.49
CA ALA A 272 29.73 12.22 23.05
C ALA A 272 28.91 12.89 24.17
N ILE A 273 28.14 12.12 24.95
CA ILE A 273 27.42 12.60 26.13
C ILE A 273 28.41 13.03 27.22
N GLY A 274 29.49 12.28 27.45
CA GLY A 274 30.54 12.63 28.42
C GLY A 274 31.31 13.90 28.04
N ILE A 275 31.55 14.12 26.75
CA ILE A 275 32.15 15.35 26.21
C ILE A 275 31.15 16.51 26.33
N ALA A 276 29.88 16.29 25.98
CA ALA A 276 28.83 17.31 26.04
C ALA A 276 28.45 17.72 27.48
N THR A 277 28.62 16.84 28.47
CA THR A 277 28.38 17.12 29.88
C THR A 277 29.60 17.67 30.63
N GLY A 278 30.71 17.94 29.93
CA GLY A 278 31.84 18.70 30.48
C GLY A 278 32.53 18.03 31.68
N ARG A 279 32.50 16.70 31.78
CA ARG A 279 33.25 15.93 32.80
C ARG A 279 34.33 15.08 32.16
N VAL A 280 35.15 15.67 31.30
CA VAL A 280 36.49 15.13 31.03
C VAL A 280 37.42 15.79 32.04
N TYR A 281 37.80 14.98 33.02
CA TYR A 281 38.78 15.18 34.08
C TYR A 281 39.77 16.32 33.82
N ARG A 282 39.79 17.28 34.75
CA ARG A 282 40.96 18.13 35.00
C ARG A 282 42.19 17.23 35.14
N THR A 283 43.08 17.28 34.16
CA THR A 283 44.50 17.02 34.34
C THR A 283 45.05 18.08 35.30
N SER A 284 45.11 17.75 36.59
CA SER A 284 45.99 18.47 37.51
C SER A 284 47.38 17.84 37.38
N ALA A 285 48.10 18.25 36.35
CA ALA A 285 49.54 18.09 36.27
C ALA A 285 50.17 19.50 36.37
N THR A 286 50.49 19.91 37.60
CA THR A 286 51.54 20.88 37.87
C THR A 286 52.67 20.12 38.55
N ASN A 287 53.67 19.78 37.75
CA ASN A 287 55.04 19.45 38.17
C ASN A 287 55.87 20.75 38.02
N PRO A 288 57.16 20.88 38.46
CA PRO A 288 58.01 19.98 39.25
C PRO A 288 58.97 20.71 40.26
N VAL A 289 59.85 19.91 40.90
CA VAL A 289 61.26 20.19 41.33
C VAL A 289 61.59 20.40 42.82
N ALA A 290 62.35 19.40 43.34
CA ALA A 290 63.41 19.39 44.38
C ALA A 290 63.06 19.91 45.79
N ASP A 291 63.28 19.16 46.88
CA ASP A 291 64.56 18.69 47.42
C ASP A 291 64.27 17.59 48.47
N THR A 292 64.83 16.38 48.37
CA THR A 292 66.05 15.91 49.05
C THR A 292 66.04 16.03 50.59
N ALA A 293 66.43 14.91 51.22
CA ALA A 293 66.72 14.69 52.64
C ALA A 293 65.52 14.61 53.61
N PHE A 294 65.19 13.40 54.07
CA PHE A 294 65.70 12.93 55.36
C PHE A 294 65.53 11.41 55.47
N GLU A 295 66.68 10.77 55.40
CA GLU A 295 66.96 9.41 55.87
C GLU A 295 66.76 9.28 57.40
N GLN A 296 66.49 8.04 57.82
CA GLN A 296 66.85 7.42 59.12
C GLN A 296 66.04 7.73 60.40
N GLY A 297 65.50 6.65 61.02
CA GLY A 297 65.69 6.38 62.46
C GLY A 297 64.45 6.18 63.36
N ALA A 298 64.53 5.15 64.22
CA ALA A 298 63.67 4.75 65.36
C ALA A 298 62.38 3.98 65.02
N GLY A 299 62.23 2.68 65.31
CA GLY A 299 62.22 2.05 66.65
C GLY A 299 60.75 2.04 67.12
N ILE A 300 60.04 0.91 67.33
CA ILE A 300 60.23 -0.20 68.27
C ILE A 300 59.53 -1.44 67.69
#